data_AF-A0A7Y2MMY1-F1
#
_entry.id   AF-A0A7Y2MMY1-F1
#
_cell.length_a   1.000
_cell.length_b   1.000
_cell.length_c   1.000
_cell.angle_alpha   90.00
_cell.angle_beta   90.00
_cell.angle_gamma   90.00
#
_symmetry.space_group_name_H-M   'P 1'
#
loop_
_entity.id
_entity.type
_entity.pdbx_description
1 polymer ?
#
loop_
_entity_poly.entity_id
_entity_poly.type
_entity_poly.pdbx_seq_one_letter_code
_entity_poly.pdbx_strand_id
1 'polypeptide(L)' 'MKNQKLNNIFLVLGTSWIIVGFLIYQNDAVWPLGFIFLIIGLIGKYRKR' A
#
# COMPACT_ATOMS: atom_id res chain seq x y z
N MET A 1 -10.91 12.21 11.33
CA MET A 1 -10.58 12.40 9.89
C MET A 1 -9.10 12.26 9.54
N LYS A 2 -8.13 12.73 10.35
CA LYS A 2 -6.68 12.72 10.00
C LYS A 2 -6.12 11.33 9.65
N ASN A 3 -6.47 10.27 10.40
CA ASN A 3 -5.95 8.92 10.15
C ASN A 3 -6.56 8.25 8.91
N GLN A 4 -7.80 8.58 8.52
CA GLN A 4 -8.41 8.04 7.30
C GLN A 4 -7.66 8.51 6.04
N LYS A 5 -7.20 9.77 6.04
CA LYS A 5 -6.42 10.32 4.93
C LYS A 5 -5.07 9.61 4.79
N LEU A 6 -4.37 9.38 5.91
CA LEU A 6 -3.13 8.60 5.97
C LEU A 6 -3.33 7.17 5.47
N ASN A 7 -4.37 6.47 5.92
CA ASN A 7 -4.66 5.11 5.48
C ASN A 7 -4.91 5.03 3.97
N ASN A 8 -5.66 6.00 3.41
CA ASN A 8 -5.88 6.06 1.96
C ASN A 8 -4.58 6.34 1.19
N ILE A 9 -3.68 7.17 1.71
CA ILE A 9 -2.36 7.41 1.11
C ILE A 9 -1.55 6.11 1.06
N PHE A 10 -1.51 5.35 2.16
CA PHE A 10 -0.82 4.05 2.19
C PHE A 10 -1.42 3.03 1.22
N LEU A 11 -2.76 2.98 1.09
CA LEU A 11 -3.44 2.12 0.13
C LEU A 11 -3.08 2.46 -1.32
N VAL A 12 -3.10 3.75 -1.66
CA VAL A 12 -2.77 4.22 -3.02
C VAL A 12 -1.29 3.96 -3.32
N LEU A 13 -0.38 4.33 -2.40
CA LEU A 13 1.06 4.08 -2.54
C LEU A 13 1.36 2.59 -2.71
N GLY A 14 0.80 1.73 -1.84
CA GLY A 14 1.00 0.29 -1.93
C GLY A 14 0.54 -0.29 -3.26
N THR A 15 -0.64 0.12 -3.73
CA THR A 15 -1.19 -0.34 -5.02
C THR A 15 -0.31 0.11 -6.19
N SER A 16 0.09 1.38 -6.24
CA SER A 16 0.98 1.90 -7.27
C SER A 16 2.33 1.18 -7.29
N TRP A 17 2.89 0.90 -6.11
CA TRP A 17 4.18 0.21 -5.99
C TRP A 17 4.12 -1.25 -6.45
N ILE A 18 3.01 -1.96 -6.17
CA ILE A 18 2.79 -3.32 -6.69
C ILE A 18 2.69 -3.29 -8.21
N ILE A 19 1.89 -2.37 -8.77
CA ILE A 19 1.75 -2.24 -10.23
C ILE A 19 3.12 -1.99 -10.88
N VAL A 20 3.90 -1.05 -10.35
CA VAL A 20 5.22 -0.75 -10.90
C VAL A 20 6.16 -1.95 -10.73
N GLY A 21 6.26 -2.51 -9.52
CA GLY A 21 7.21 -3.58 -9.20
C GLY A 21 6.87 -4.96 -9.77
N PHE A 22 5.62 -5.19 -10.17
CA PHE A 22 5.15 -6.48 -10.68
C PHE A 22 4.84 -6.47 -12.17
N LEU A 23 4.34 -5.34 -12.71
CA LEU A 23 3.91 -5.24 -14.11
C LEU A 23 4.87 -4.45 -15.01
N ILE A 24 5.53 -3.41 -14.49
CA ILE A 24 6.37 -2.52 -15.30
C ILE A 24 7.86 -2.86 -15.15
N TYR A 25 8.30 -3.06 -13.91
CA TYR A 25 9.66 -3.37 -13.54
C TYR A 25 9.64 -4.51 -12.53
N GLN A 26 9.62 -5.74 -13.05
CA GLN A 26 9.65 -6.96 -12.24
C GLN A 26 10.93 -7.01 -11.42
N ASN A 27 10.82 -6.57 -10.17
CA ASN A 27 11.90 -6.56 -9.22
C ASN A 27 11.40 -7.15 -7.91
N ASP A 28 12.01 -8.26 -7.53
CA ASP A 28 11.62 -9.08 -6.39
C ASP A 28 11.75 -8.38 -5.03
N ALA A 29 12.42 -7.24 -4.96
CA ALA A 29 12.46 -6.40 -3.76
C ALA A 29 11.39 -5.30 -3.77
N VAL A 30 10.91 -4.87 -4.94
CA VAL A 30 10.06 -3.69 -5.10
C VAL A 30 8.57 -4.00 -4.92
N TRP A 31 8.07 -5.08 -5.53
CA TRP A 31 6.66 -5.44 -5.40
C TRP A 31 6.24 -5.88 -3.98
N PRO A 32 7.10 -6.56 -3.17
CA PRO A 32 6.74 -6.90 -1.79
C PRO A 32 6.64 -5.66 -0.88
N LEU A 33 7.45 -4.62 -1.13
CA LEU A 33 7.33 -3.35 -0.41
C LEU A 33 5.94 -2.72 -0.61
N GLY A 34 5.40 -2.80 -1.83
CA GLY A 34 4.05 -2.37 -2.14
C GLY A 34 2.98 -3.09 -1.33
N PHE A 35 3.11 -4.42 -1.17
CA PHE A 35 2.22 -5.21 -0.31
C PHE A 35 2.27 -4.78 1.16
N ILE A 36 3.45 -4.47 1.69
CA ILE A 36 3.60 -3.99 3.08
C ILE A 36 2.81 -2.69 3.29
N PHE A 37 2.95 -1.72 2.39
CA PHE A 37 2.18 -0.46 2.47
C PHE A 37 0.66 -0.69 2.37
N LEU A 38 0.24 -1.65 1.53
CA LEU A 38 -1.17 -1.98 1.35
C LEU A 38 -1.77 -2.62 2.62
N ILE A 39 -1.04 -3.54 3.25
CA ILE A 39 -1.43 -4.17 4.53
C ILE A 39 -1.53 -3.12 5.64
N ILE A 40 -0.56 -2.22 5.78
CA ILE A 40 -0.59 -1.15 6.79
C ILE A 40 -1.82 -0.24 6.57
N GLY A 41 -2.10 0.13 5.32
CA GLY A 41 -3.27 0.93 4.96
C GLY A 41 -4.60 0.24 5.29
N LEU A 42 -4.70 -1.08 5.03
CA LEU A 42 -5.87 -1.89 5.36
C LEU A 42 -6.06 -2.00 6.88
N ILE A 43 -5.01 -2.37 7.62
CA ILE A 43 -5.07 -2.48 9.08
C ILE A 43 -5.51 -1.13 9.68
N GLY A 44 -4.90 -0.02 9.25
CA GLY A 44 -5.28 1.30 9.74
C GLY A 44 -6.75 1.65 9.45
N LYS A 45 -7.30 1.19 8.32
CA LYS A 45 -8.68 1.44 7.89
C LYS A 45 -9.70 0.58 8.64
N TYR A 46 -9.38 -0.69 8.91
CA TYR A 46 -10.30 -1.63 9.57
C TYR A 46 -10.17 -1.63 11.09
N ARG A 47 -8.99 -1.34 11.66
CA ARG A 47 -8.78 -1.23 13.12
C ARG A 47 -9.53 -0.05 13.75
N LYS A 48 -10.03 0.88 12.93
CA LYS A 48 -10.75 2.08 13.37
C LYS A 48 -12.27 2.01 13.17
N ARG A 49 -12.80 0.85 12.75
CA ARG A 49 -14.24 0.57 12.75
C ARG A 49 -14.65 -0.07 14.07
#